data_AF-A0A3D1YQD8-F1
#
_entry.id   AF-A0A3D1YQD8-F1
#
_cell.length_a   1.000
_cell.length_b   1.000
_cell.length_c   1.000
_cell.angle_alpha   90.00
_cell.angle_beta   90.00
_cell.angle_gamma   90.00
#
_symmetry.space_group_name_H-M   'P 1'
#
loop_
_entity.id
_entity.type
_entity.pdbx_description
1 polymer ?
#
loop_
_entity_poly.entity_id
_entity_poly.type
_entity_poly.pdbx_seq_one_letter_code
_entity_poly.pdbx_strand_id
1 'polypeptide(L)'
;MTIKRILGMSAVLLLAVIAYLFFDVSHRLEKAQSEDPLVWASDIETFARRGLGEPESLLFVGSSSIRFWGELAEDMTPVPVVNRGFGGSKIGDVVH
;
A
#
# COMPACT_ATOMS: atom_id res chain seq x y z
N MET A 1 -12.14 6.36 -44.55
CA MET A 1 -12.28 7.44 -43.55
C MET A 1 -12.34 6.90 -42.11
N THR A 2 -12.86 5.68 -41.89
CA THR A 2 -13.06 5.06 -40.57
C THR A 2 -11.76 4.62 -39.87
N ILE A 3 -10.78 4.06 -40.60
CA ILE A 3 -9.51 3.58 -40.03
C ILE A 3 -8.70 4.70 -39.36
N LYS A 4 -8.57 5.87 -40.00
CA LYS A 4 -7.86 7.03 -39.41
C LYS A 4 -8.51 7.54 -38.12
N ARG A 5 -9.84 7.45 -38.02
CA ARG A 5 -10.60 7.83 -36.81
C ARG A 5 -10.40 6.81 -35.68
N ILE A 6 -10.39 5.51 -36.01
CA ILE A 6 -10.10 4.44 -35.05
C ILE A 6 -8.67 4.58 -34.52
N LEU A 7 -7.66 4.73 -35.39
CA LEU A 7 -6.27 4.94 -34.95
C LEU A 7 -6.12 6.19 -34.08
N GLY A 8 -6.78 7.30 -34.44
CA GLY A 8 -6.78 8.52 -33.63
C GLY A 8 -7.39 8.30 -32.25
N MET A 9 -8.51 7.59 -32.15
CA MET A 9 -9.18 7.30 -30.89
C MET A 9 -8.35 6.33 -30.00
N SER A 10 -7.73 5.32 -30.61
CA SER A 10 -6.80 4.42 -29.91
C SER A 10 -5.58 5.16 -29.38
N ALA A 11 -5.03 6.13 -30.13
CA ALA A 11 -3.92 6.96 -29.67
C ALA A 11 -4.31 7.85 -28.49
N VAL A 12 -5.50 8.46 -28.51
CA VAL A 12 -6.02 9.26 -27.39
C VAL A 12 -6.22 8.40 -26.14
N LEU A 13 -6.82 7.20 -26.29
CA LEU A 13 -6.98 6.25 -25.20
C LEU A 13 -5.63 5.83 -24.61
N LEU A 14 -4.65 5.52 -25.46
CA LEU A 14 -3.30 5.17 -25.02
C LEU A 14 -2.65 6.32 -24.24
N LEU A 15 -2.76 7.56 -24.72
CA LEU A 15 -2.23 8.73 -24.01
C LEU A 15 -2.92 8.95 -22.67
N ALA A 16 -4.24 8.76 -22.59
CA ALA A 16 -4.98 8.87 -21.34
C ALA A 16 -4.54 7.81 -20.32
N VAL A 17 -4.31 6.57 -20.76
CA VAL A 17 -3.77 5.50 -19.90
C VAL A 17 -2.36 5.85 -19.42
N ILE A 18 -1.48 6.32 -20.30
CA ILE A 18 -0.12 6.73 -19.93
C ILE A 18 -0.16 7.87 -18.91
N ALA A 19 -0.99 8.89 -19.13
CA ALA A 19 -1.14 10.01 -18.19
C ALA A 19 -1.65 9.55 -16.82
N TYR A 20 -2.64 8.65 -16.80
CA TYR A 20 -3.15 8.05 -15.57
C TYR A 20 -2.07 7.27 -14.82
N LEU A 21 -1.31 6.41 -15.51
CA LEU A 21 -0.23 5.64 -14.91
C LEU A 21 0.89 6.55 -14.37
N PHE A 22 1.24 7.59 -15.12
CA PHE A 22 2.23 8.58 -14.68
C PHE A 22 1.78 9.30 -13.41
N PHE A 23 0.50 9.71 -13.37
CA PHE A 23 -0.09 10.35 -12.20
C PHE A 23 -0.11 9.41 -10.99
N ASP A 24 -0.57 8.16 -11.14
CA ASP A 24 -0.59 7.16 -10.07
C ASP A 24 0.81 6.91 -9.49
N VAL A 25 1.80 6.67 -10.34
CA VAL A 25 3.18 6.43 -9.90
C VAL A 25 3.75 7.66 -9.18
N SER A 26 3.54 8.86 -9.72
CA SER A 26 4.02 10.10 -9.11
C SER A 26 3.42 10.30 -7.71
N HIS A 27 2.12 10.10 -7.56
CA HIS A 27 1.43 10.23 -6.28
C HIS A 27 1.90 9.19 -5.26
N ARG A 28 2.14 7.95 -5.69
CA ARG A 28 2.66 6.88 -4.82
C ARG A 28 4.11 7.14 -4.37
N LEU A 29 4.93 7.72 -5.24
CA LEU A 29 6.30 8.12 -4.91
C LEU A 29 6.29 9.28 -3.92
N GLU A 30 5.46 10.31 -4.14
CA GLU A 30 5.30 11.43 -3.21
C GLU A 30 4.87 10.96 -1.82
N LYS A 31 3.86 10.07 -1.75
CA LYS A 31 3.42 9.47 -0.47
C LYS A 31 4.54 8.72 0.24
N ALA A 32 5.31 7.89 -0.48
CA ALA A 32 6.41 7.11 0.10
C ALA A 32 7.62 7.97 0.51
N GLN A 33 7.84 9.09 -0.15
CA GLN A 33 8.93 10.02 0.15
C GLN A 33 8.56 11.08 1.19
N SER A 34 7.27 11.30 1.45
CA SER A 34 6.77 12.25 2.45
C SER A 34 7.43 12.05 3.82
N GLU A 35 7.90 13.12 4.43
CA GLU A 35 8.37 13.13 5.82
C GLU A 35 7.24 13.40 6.82
N ASP A 36 6.04 13.71 6.32
CA ASP A 36 4.83 13.78 7.14
C ASP A 36 4.26 12.36 7.31
N PRO A 37 4.27 11.78 8.53
CA PRO A 37 3.75 10.44 8.78
C PRO A 37 2.21 10.36 8.64
N LEU A 38 1.49 11.49 8.70
CA LEU A 38 0.04 11.52 8.59
C LEU A 38 -0.46 11.11 7.20
N VAL A 39 0.41 11.05 6.19
CA VAL A 39 0.06 10.45 4.89
C VAL A 39 -0.41 9.00 5.03
N TRP A 40 -0.06 8.31 6.12
CA TRP A 40 -0.46 6.94 6.43
C TRP A 40 -1.71 6.84 7.33
N ALA A 41 -2.34 7.94 7.72
CA ALA A 41 -3.48 7.94 8.64
C ALA A 41 -4.61 7.00 8.17
N SER A 42 -4.95 7.03 6.88
CA SER A 42 -5.97 6.15 6.30
C SER A 42 -5.60 4.66 6.40
N ASP A 43 -4.32 4.34 6.30
CA ASP A 43 -3.82 2.96 6.42
C ASP A 43 -3.90 2.49 7.88
N ILE A 44 -3.54 3.35 8.83
CA ILE A 44 -3.59 3.07 10.27
C ILE A 44 -5.03 2.93 10.77
N GLU A 45 -5.96 3.75 10.31
CA GLU A 45 -7.39 3.63 10.63
C GLU A 45 -7.95 2.24 10.26
N THR A 46 -7.36 1.57 9.27
CA THR A 46 -7.80 0.22 8.90
C THR A 46 -7.52 -0.81 9.99
N PHE A 47 -6.58 -0.55 10.89
CA PHE A 47 -6.24 -1.45 12.00
C PHE A 47 -7.33 -1.49 13.07
N ALA A 48 -8.04 -0.38 13.29
CA ALA A 48 -9.18 -0.35 14.22
C ALA A 48 -10.26 -1.38 13.82
N ARG A 49 -10.43 -1.61 12.51
CA ARG A 49 -11.37 -2.61 11.98
C ARG A 49 -10.90 -4.06 12.16
N ARG A 50 -9.62 -4.29 12.44
CA ARG A 50 -9.01 -5.63 12.55
C ARG A 50 -8.88 -6.13 14.00
N GLY A 51 -9.25 -5.33 15.01
CA GLY A 51 -9.18 -5.71 16.43
C GLY A 51 -7.77 -5.70 17.03
N LEU A 52 -7.60 -6.11 18.29
CA LEU A 52 -6.30 -6.11 18.99
C LEU A 52 -5.50 -7.41 18.81
N GLY A 53 -6.12 -8.48 18.31
CA GLY A 53 -5.54 -9.82 18.30
C GLY A 53 -5.74 -10.56 19.63
N GLU A 54 -5.25 -11.80 19.67
CA GLU A 54 -5.24 -12.62 20.89
C GLU A 54 -4.21 -12.10 21.90
N PRO A 55 -4.41 -12.31 23.21
CA PRO A 55 -3.38 -12.05 24.22
C PRO A 55 -2.04 -12.71 23.86
N GLU A 56 -0.93 -12.07 24.26
CA GLU A 56 0.44 -12.57 24.05
C GLU A 56 0.86 -12.73 22.58
N SER A 57 0.11 -12.12 21.65
CA SER A 57 0.49 -12.10 20.24
C SER A 57 1.75 -11.28 19.96
N LEU A 58 2.58 -11.75 19.03
CA LEU A 58 3.68 -10.97 18.47
C LEU A 58 3.15 -9.91 17.51
N LEU A 59 3.43 -8.64 17.80
CA LEU A 59 3.08 -7.53 16.93
C LEU A 59 4.16 -7.31 15.87
N PHE A 60 3.77 -7.42 14.60
CA PHE A 60 4.63 -7.13 13.46
C PHE A 60 4.25 -5.77 12.86
N VAL A 61 5.20 -4.85 12.84
CA VAL A 61 5.08 -3.50 12.26
C VAL A 61 6.12 -3.28 11.18
N GLY A 62 5.80 -2.45 10.19
CA GLY A 62 6.72 -2.12 9.11
C GLY A 62 6.00 -1.84 7.80
N SER A 63 6.73 -2.00 6.69
CA SER A 63 6.26 -1.62 5.37
C SER A 63 5.62 -2.81 4.61
N SER A 64 5.75 -2.84 3.28
CA SER A 64 5.23 -3.89 2.41
C SER A 64 5.74 -5.30 2.76
N SER A 65 6.98 -5.43 3.24
CA SER A 65 7.55 -6.73 3.59
C SER A 65 6.81 -7.39 4.76
N ILE A 66 6.29 -6.58 5.68
CA ILE A 66 5.44 -7.07 6.77
C ILE A 66 4.00 -7.19 6.30
N ARG A 67 3.46 -6.15 5.65
CA ARG A 67 2.06 -6.11 5.17
C ARG A 67 1.69 -7.32 4.31
N PHE A 68 2.63 -7.78 3.48
CA PHE A 68 2.41 -8.85 2.50
C PHE A 68 3.02 -10.19 2.91
N TRP A 69 3.43 -10.34 4.17
CA TRP A 69 3.85 -11.64 4.69
C TRP A 69 2.62 -12.53 4.87
N GLY A 70 2.26 -13.28 3.82
CA GLY A 70 1.05 -14.11 3.77
C GLY A 70 1.06 -15.23 4.80
N GLU A 71 2.21 -15.91 4.94
CA GLU A 71 2.38 -17.08 5.82
C GLU A 71 2.85 -16.71 7.23
N LEU A 72 2.67 -15.44 7.66
CA LEU A 72 3.21 -14.95 8.93
C LEU A 72 2.72 -15.76 10.15
N ALA A 73 1.48 -16.23 10.10
CA ALA A 73 0.91 -17.03 11.19
C ALA A 73 1.50 -18.44 11.22
N GLU A 74 1.67 -19.10 10.07
CA GLU A 74 2.37 -20.39 10.01
C GLU A 74 3.82 -20.26 10.49
N ASP A 75 4.54 -19.26 9.99
CA ASP A 75 5.98 -19.07 10.27
C ASP A 75 6.29 -18.78 11.74
N MET A 76 5.32 -18.26 12.50
CA MET A 76 5.48 -17.90 13.92
C MET A 76 4.82 -18.91 14.88
N THR A 77 4.28 -20.02 14.35
CA THR A 77 3.72 -21.10 15.17
C THR A 77 4.72 -21.55 16.25
N PRO A 78 4.29 -21.77 17.51
CA PRO A 78 2.91 -21.75 18.01
C PRO A 78 2.43 -20.39 18.54
N VAL A 79 3.19 -19.32 18.34
CA VAL A 79 2.89 -18.00 18.92
C VAL A 79 1.89 -17.25 18.04
N PRO A 80 0.77 -16.73 18.59
CA PRO A 80 -0.16 -15.93 17.81
C PRO A 80 0.50 -14.62 17.37
N VAL A 81 0.02 -14.04 16.26
CA VAL A 81 0.63 -12.86 15.65
C VAL A 81 -0.41 -11.83 15.25
N VAL A 82 0.01 -10.56 15.22
CA VAL A 82 -0.77 -9.44 14.71
C VAL A 82 0.03 -8.70 13.66
N ASN A 83 -0.46 -8.69 12.41
CA ASN A 83 0.14 -7.93 11.32
C ASN A 83 -0.41 -6.50 11.27
N ARG A 84 0.46 -5.52 11.46
CA ARG A 84 0.21 -4.08 11.34
C ARG A 84 1.17 -3.42 10.35
N GLY A 85 1.61 -4.17 9.34
CA GLY A 85 2.34 -3.59 8.21
C GLY A 85 1.44 -2.72 7.33
N PHE A 86 1.94 -1.57 6.88
CA PHE A 86 1.27 -0.67 5.94
C PHE A 86 2.21 -0.29 4.79
N GLY A 87 1.70 0.11 3.63
CA GLY A 87 2.53 0.20 2.41
C GLY A 87 3.60 1.28 2.51
N GLY A 88 4.74 1.14 1.82
CA GLY A 88 5.71 2.22 1.55
C GLY A 88 6.35 2.95 2.76
N SER A 89 6.00 2.56 3.98
CA SER A 89 6.39 3.28 5.18
C SER A 89 7.88 3.15 5.52
N LYS A 90 8.41 4.22 6.11
CA LYS A 90 9.73 4.32 6.70
C LYS A 90 9.64 4.03 8.21
N ILE A 91 10.79 3.80 8.85
CA ILE A 91 10.80 3.52 10.30
C ILE A 91 10.22 4.69 11.13
N GLY A 92 10.38 5.93 10.66
CA GLY A 92 9.79 7.12 11.28
C GLY A 92 8.26 7.13 11.24
N ASP A 93 7.67 6.54 10.21
CA ASP A 93 6.20 6.47 10.07
C ASP A 93 5.57 5.47 11.04
N VAL A 94 6.35 4.46 11.47
CA VAL A 94 5.87 3.39 12.37
C VAL A 94 5.74 3.86 13.82
N VAL A 95 6.53 4.87 14.21
CA VAL A 95 6.62 5.34 15.60
C VAL A 95 5.75 6.58 15.88
N HIS A 96 4.97 7.01 14.90
CA HIS A 96 4.04 8.15 15.00
C HIS A 96 2.64 7.68 15.41
#